data_AF-A0A932BI10-F1
#
_entry.id   AF-A0A932BI10-F1
#
_cell.length_a   1.000
_cell.length_b   1.000
_cell.length_c   1.000
_cell.angle_alpha   90.00
_cell.angle_beta   90.00
_cell.angle_gamma   90.00
#
_symmetry.space_group_name_H-M   'P 1'
#
loop_
_entity.id
_entity.type
_entity.pdbx_description
1 polymer ?
#
loop_
_entity_poly.entity_id
_entity_poly.type
_entity_poly.pdbx_seq_one_letter_code
_entity_poly.pdbx_strand_id
1 'polypeptide(L)'
;MDSRHPELIGPLHHGTRSQAATVILREGFRRGRSRSYTGTGVCLSETLSVAYEYGMYETGGCVLQTWLSPTARWVDRSGCIALERSAEHDTWDDFFKTSGLDAVRAYAGNVWVVWNPQALTLVRRLSHRDAIQGLCAQFDSDGPDHGYNGVVSDYAGIWWGREAEDPNLGRLPDHLRRLQRTLERCVGRTQSQLLRSVTAPAEHAA
;
A
#
# COMPACT_ATOMS: atom_id res chain seq x y z
N MET A 1 -29.46 -4.29 -17.64
CA MET A 1 -28.28 -4.81 -18.37
C MET A 1 -27.12 -4.72 -17.42
N ASP A 2 -26.70 -5.86 -16.89
CA ASP A 2 -25.68 -6.04 -15.87
C ASP A 2 -24.30 -5.95 -16.54
N SER A 3 -23.69 -4.76 -16.53
CA SER A 3 -22.37 -4.52 -17.10
C SER A 3 -21.30 -5.05 -16.16
N ARG A 4 -21.16 -6.38 -16.10
CA ARG A 4 -19.99 -7.03 -15.53
C ARG A 4 -18.79 -6.65 -16.39
N HIS A 5 -18.09 -5.59 -15.99
CA HIS A 5 -16.68 -5.45 -16.36
C HIS A 5 -16.01 -6.78 -15.99
N PRO A 6 -15.28 -7.45 -16.90
CA PRO A 6 -14.47 -8.59 -16.49
C PRO A 6 -13.64 -8.14 -15.29
N GLU A 7 -13.71 -8.89 -14.18
CA GLU A 7 -13.32 -8.39 -12.86
C GLU A 7 -11.86 -7.92 -12.89
N LEU A 8 -11.68 -6.60 -12.78
CA LEU A 8 -10.39 -5.98 -12.65
C LEU A 8 -9.71 -6.49 -11.39
N ILE A 9 -8.43 -6.83 -11.45
CA ILE A 9 -7.69 -7.27 -10.27
C ILE A 9 -7.12 -6.03 -9.58
N GLY A 10 -7.62 -5.75 -8.38
CA GLY A 10 -7.22 -4.60 -7.58
C GLY A 10 -8.32 -4.15 -6.61
N PRO A 11 -8.16 -2.96 -6.01
CA PRO A 11 -7.14 -1.97 -6.31
C PRO A 11 -5.72 -2.39 -5.93
N LEU A 12 -4.75 -2.00 -6.77
CA LEU A 12 -3.32 -2.11 -6.50
C LEU A 12 -2.73 -0.71 -6.29
N HIS A 13 -1.79 -0.59 -5.35
CA HIS A 13 -1.23 0.67 -4.88
C HIS A 13 0.26 0.79 -5.23
N HIS A 14 0.66 1.94 -5.77
CA HIS A 14 2.05 2.28 -6.08
C HIS A 14 2.47 3.54 -5.32
N GLY A 15 3.40 3.39 -4.39
CA GLY A 15 4.05 4.51 -3.73
C GLY A 15 5.11 5.13 -4.62
N THR A 16 5.06 6.45 -4.84
CA THR A 16 6.10 7.16 -5.60
C THR A 16 6.22 8.64 -5.24
N ARG A 17 7.27 9.29 -5.74
CA ARG A 17 7.44 10.75 -5.61
C ARG A 17 6.40 11.50 -6.45
N SER A 18 5.92 12.65 -5.96
CA SER A 18 4.89 13.43 -6.65
C SER A 18 5.25 13.78 -8.10
N GLN A 19 6.52 14.07 -8.40
CA GLN A 19 6.97 14.35 -9.76
C GLN A 19 6.84 13.13 -10.69
N ALA A 20 7.23 11.94 -10.22
CA ALA A 20 7.10 10.70 -10.98
C ALA A 20 5.63 10.33 -11.19
N ALA A 21 4.78 10.53 -10.18
CA ALA A 21 3.34 10.33 -10.30
C ALA A 21 2.71 11.19 -11.40
N THR A 22 3.10 12.47 -11.52
CA THR A 22 2.61 13.33 -12.60
C THR A 22 2.95 12.78 -13.98
N VAL A 23 4.15 12.23 -14.15
CA VAL A 23 4.56 11.58 -15.41
C VAL A 23 3.74 10.32 -15.66
N ILE A 24 3.56 9.47 -14.65
CA ILE A 24 2.78 8.22 -14.77
C ILE A 24 1.32 8.51 -15.12
N LEU A 25 0.69 9.51 -14.49
CA LEU A 25 -0.70 9.88 -14.79
C LEU A 25 -0.88 10.41 -16.22
N ARG A 26 0.16 11.06 -16.77
CA ARG A 26 0.12 11.61 -18.13
C ARG A 26 0.47 10.56 -19.19
N GLU A 27 1.46 9.74 -18.94
CA GLU A 27 2.12 8.89 -19.95
C GLU A 27 1.91 7.39 -19.71
N GLY A 28 1.24 7.02 -18.63
CA GLY A 28 1.14 5.65 -18.15
C GLY A 28 2.40 5.19 -17.39
N PHE A 29 2.29 4.01 -16.78
CA PHE A 29 3.42 3.38 -16.13
C PHE A 29 4.50 2.99 -17.14
N ARG A 30 5.76 3.00 -16.68
CA ARG A 30 6.90 2.51 -17.44
C ARG A 30 7.75 1.62 -16.54
N ARG A 31 8.40 0.64 -17.15
CA ARG A 31 9.43 -0.15 -16.48
C ARG A 31 10.54 0.74 -15.93
N GLY A 32 11.14 0.32 -14.83
CA GLY A 32 12.29 0.97 -14.22
C GLY A 32 13.44 1.07 -15.23
N ARG A 33 14.08 2.25 -15.30
CA ARG A 33 15.31 2.43 -16.10
C ARG A 33 16.52 1.77 -15.45
N SER A 34 16.50 1.67 -14.13
CA SER A 34 17.49 0.99 -13.30
C SER A 34 16.87 -0.25 -12.69
N ARG A 35 17.67 -1.30 -12.53
CA ARG A 35 17.20 -2.57 -11.99
C ARG A 35 17.03 -2.46 -10.47
N SER A 36 15.94 -3.02 -9.97
CA SER A 36 15.72 -3.29 -8.55
C SER A 36 15.88 -4.78 -8.28
N TYR A 37 15.64 -5.23 -7.05
CA TYR A 37 15.62 -6.65 -6.70
C TYR A 37 14.49 -7.44 -7.40
N THR A 38 13.53 -6.76 -8.05
CA THR A 38 12.49 -7.35 -8.91
C THR A 38 12.73 -7.08 -10.41
N GLY A 39 13.97 -6.80 -10.78
CA GLY A 39 14.33 -6.41 -12.15
C GLY A 39 13.80 -5.03 -12.51
N THR A 40 13.25 -4.89 -13.73
CA THR A 40 12.72 -3.62 -14.25
C THR A 40 11.20 -3.48 -14.13
N GLY A 41 10.54 -4.45 -13.51
CA GLY A 41 9.09 -4.41 -13.30
C GLY A 41 8.62 -3.24 -12.43
N VAL A 42 7.34 -2.90 -12.57
CA VAL A 42 6.65 -1.94 -11.69
C VAL A 42 6.15 -2.69 -10.47
N CYS A 43 6.61 -2.30 -9.28
CA CYS A 43 6.11 -2.86 -8.02
C CYS A 43 4.83 -2.15 -7.57
N LEU A 44 3.85 -2.95 -7.21
CA LEU A 44 2.54 -2.56 -6.71
C LEU A 44 2.24 -3.39 -5.45
N SER A 45 1.32 -2.94 -4.61
CA SER A 45 0.87 -3.69 -3.44
C SER A 45 -0.65 -3.67 -3.33
N GLU A 46 -1.24 -4.78 -2.86
CA GLU A 46 -2.65 -4.81 -2.46
C GLU A 46 -2.87 -3.97 -1.20
N THR A 47 -1.84 -3.86 -0.36
CA THR A 47 -1.87 -3.18 0.92
C THR A 47 -1.52 -1.70 0.76
N LEU A 48 -2.42 -0.82 1.19
CA LEU A 48 -2.20 0.62 1.10
C LEU A 48 -1.04 1.08 2.00
N SER A 49 -0.91 0.50 3.21
CA SER A 49 0.17 0.82 4.16
C SER A 49 1.56 0.70 3.54
N VAL A 50 1.79 -0.38 2.79
CA VAL A 50 3.07 -0.61 2.08
C VAL A 50 3.32 0.51 1.07
N ALA A 51 2.36 0.77 0.18
CA ALA A 51 2.52 1.81 -0.83
C ALA A 51 2.65 3.22 -0.22
N TYR A 52 1.99 3.48 0.91
CA TYR A 52 2.08 4.76 1.61
C TYR A 52 3.50 5.05 2.09
N GLU A 53 4.13 4.05 2.72
CA GLU A 53 5.50 4.14 3.24
C GLU A 53 6.52 4.25 2.11
N TYR A 54 6.48 3.35 1.12
CA TYR A 54 7.37 3.41 -0.04
C TYR A 54 7.19 4.70 -0.85
N GLY A 55 5.97 5.23 -0.88
CA GLY A 55 5.67 6.49 -1.53
C GLY A 55 6.24 7.68 -0.78
N MET A 56 6.68 7.54 0.47
CA MET A 56 7.15 8.64 1.32
C MET A 56 6.13 9.79 1.34
N TYR A 57 4.85 9.46 1.50
CA TYR A 57 3.73 10.38 1.32
C TYR A 57 3.92 11.65 2.18
N GLU A 58 4.31 11.47 3.45
CA GLU A 58 4.51 12.56 4.42
C GLU A 58 5.69 13.50 4.10
N THR A 59 6.53 13.17 3.10
CA THR A 59 7.71 13.96 2.72
C THR A 59 7.73 14.32 1.22
N GLY A 60 6.54 14.49 0.63
CA GLY A 60 6.38 15.02 -0.74
C GLY A 60 6.11 13.96 -1.81
N GLY A 61 5.86 12.72 -1.42
CA GLY A 61 5.38 11.69 -2.32
C GLY A 61 3.86 11.56 -2.37
N CYS A 62 3.41 10.42 -2.90
CA CYS A 62 1.99 10.07 -3.01
C CYS A 62 1.80 8.58 -3.29
N VAL A 63 0.54 8.15 -3.27
CA VAL A 63 0.12 6.83 -3.72
C VAL A 63 -0.72 6.97 -4.98
N LEU A 64 -0.38 6.18 -6.00
CA LEU A 64 -1.24 5.90 -7.13
C LEU A 64 -2.02 4.62 -6.87
N GLN A 65 -3.27 4.59 -7.30
CA GLN A 65 -4.12 3.42 -7.32
C GLN A 65 -4.37 3.04 -8.79
N THR A 66 -4.30 1.75 -9.09
CA THR A 66 -4.44 1.20 -10.43
C THR A 66 -5.02 -0.22 -10.35
N TRP A 67 -5.44 -0.76 -11.49
CA TRP A 67 -5.97 -2.10 -11.61
C TRP A 67 -5.25 -2.87 -12.70
N LEU A 68 -5.07 -4.18 -12.53
CA LEU A 68 -4.59 -5.04 -13.59
C LEU A 68 -5.76 -5.39 -14.53
N SER A 69 -5.51 -5.30 -15.84
CA SER A 69 -6.46 -5.67 -16.87
C SER A 69 -6.89 -7.13 -16.70
N PRO A 70 -8.16 -7.49 -16.95
CA PRO A 70 -8.62 -8.88 -16.87
C PRO A 70 -7.99 -9.76 -17.96
N THR A 71 -7.44 -9.15 -19.01
CA THR A 71 -6.71 -9.84 -20.08
C THR A 71 -5.22 -10.00 -19.77
N ALA A 72 -4.74 -9.48 -18.65
CA ALA A 72 -3.33 -9.62 -18.27
C ALA A 72 -3.02 -11.08 -17.96
N ARG A 73 -1.89 -11.56 -18.47
CA ARG A 73 -1.38 -12.88 -18.14
C ARG A 73 -0.58 -12.77 -16.85
N TRP A 74 -1.04 -13.41 -15.79
CA TRP A 74 -0.35 -13.36 -14.52
C TRP A 74 -0.39 -14.70 -13.81
N VAL A 75 0.45 -14.84 -12.80
CA VAL A 75 0.48 -16.02 -11.93
C VAL A 75 0.65 -15.60 -10.49
N ASP A 76 0.02 -16.34 -9.58
CA ASP A 76 0.34 -16.26 -8.17
C ASP A 76 1.54 -17.17 -7.87
N ARG A 77 2.62 -16.54 -7.42
CA ARG A 77 3.83 -17.23 -6.95
C ARG A 77 4.11 -16.90 -5.49
N SER A 78 3.11 -16.47 -4.74
CA SER A 78 3.20 -16.38 -3.28
C SER A 78 3.64 -17.74 -2.73
N GLY A 79 4.89 -17.85 -2.24
CA GLY A 79 5.48 -19.09 -1.74
C GLY A 79 6.57 -19.72 -2.64
N CYS A 80 6.80 -19.21 -3.85
CA CYS A 80 7.92 -19.63 -4.69
C CYS A 80 9.20 -18.83 -4.38
N ILE A 81 9.86 -19.26 -3.31
CA ILE A 81 11.08 -18.66 -2.74
C ILE A 81 12.22 -18.47 -3.77
N ALA A 82 12.30 -19.28 -4.82
CA ALA A 82 13.41 -19.26 -5.77
C ALA A 82 13.56 -17.94 -6.53
N LEU A 83 12.45 -17.31 -6.92
CA LEU A 83 12.48 -16.01 -7.62
C LEU A 83 12.70 -14.85 -6.64
N GLU A 84 12.19 -14.99 -5.41
CA GLU A 84 12.28 -13.99 -4.34
C GLU A 84 13.67 -13.92 -3.69
N ARG A 85 14.41 -15.04 -3.67
CA ARG A 85 15.78 -15.14 -3.10
C ARG A 85 16.89 -14.99 -4.13
N SER A 86 16.58 -14.97 -5.42
CA SER A 86 17.61 -14.76 -6.43
C SER A 86 18.12 -13.32 -6.33
N ALA A 87 19.35 -13.16 -5.85
CA ALA A 87 20.03 -11.86 -5.79
C ALA A 87 20.56 -11.43 -7.16
N GLU A 88 20.43 -12.27 -8.19
CA GLU A 88 20.87 -11.96 -9.53
C GLU A 88 19.85 -11.05 -10.21
N HIS A 89 20.26 -9.79 -10.43
CA HIS A 89 19.42 -8.70 -10.94
C HIS A 89 18.66 -9.00 -12.26
N ASP A 90 19.10 -9.98 -13.05
CA ASP A 90 18.49 -10.34 -14.33
C ASP A 90 17.43 -11.46 -14.22
N THR A 91 17.34 -12.16 -13.08
CA THR A 91 16.45 -13.32 -12.91
C THR A 91 14.98 -12.98 -13.17
N TRP A 92 14.51 -11.83 -12.69
CA TRP A 92 13.13 -11.39 -12.88
C TRP A 92 12.84 -11.02 -14.34
N ASP A 93 13.70 -10.23 -14.97
CA ASP A 93 13.51 -9.84 -16.36
C ASP A 93 13.57 -11.05 -17.30
N ASP A 94 14.48 -11.99 -17.06
CA ASP A 94 14.58 -13.22 -17.85
C ASP A 94 13.40 -14.17 -17.62
N PHE A 95 12.91 -14.24 -16.39
CA PHE A 95 11.67 -14.96 -16.08
C PHE A 95 10.48 -14.39 -16.86
N PHE A 96 10.31 -13.07 -16.90
CA PHE A 96 9.22 -12.45 -17.67
C PHE A 96 9.38 -12.65 -19.18
N LYS A 97 10.61 -12.52 -19.73
CA LYS A 97 10.89 -12.78 -21.14
C LYS A 97 10.54 -14.22 -21.55
N THR A 98 10.89 -15.20 -20.70
CA THR A 98 10.70 -16.63 -20.99
C THR A 98 9.27 -17.10 -20.77
N SER A 99 8.61 -16.62 -19.72
CA SER A 99 7.23 -17.00 -19.39
C SER A 99 6.18 -16.29 -20.24
N GLY A 100 6.50 -15.10 -20.77
CA GLY A 100 5.54 -14.25 -21.45
C GLY A 100 4.45 -13.68 -20.53
N LEU A 101 4.62 -13.73 -19.21
CA LEU A 101 3.67 -13.15 -18.27
C LEU A 101 3.76 -11.61 -18.28
N ASP A 102 2.63 -10.95 -18.02
CA ASP A 102 2.54 -9.51 -17.83
C ASP A 102 2.81 -9.11 -16.37
N ALA A 103 2.42 -9.96 -15.41
CA ALA A 103 2.57 -9.72 -13.99
C ALA A 103 2.78 -10.99 -13.16
N VAL A 104 3.36 -10.84 -11.98
CA VAL A 104 3.49 -11.89 -10.96
C VAL A 104 3.07 -11.33 -9.61
N ARG A 105 2.23 -12.06 -8.88
CA ARG A 105 1.98 -11.81 -7.46
C ARG A 105 2.99 -12.60 -6.64
N ALA A 106 3.72 -11.93 -5.77
CA ALA A 106 4.88 -12.44 -5.03
C ALA A 106 4.88 -11.94 -3.58
N TYR A 107 5.88 -12.35 -2.80
CA TYR A 107 6.10 -11.94 -1.41
C TYR A 107 4.87 -12.20 -0.54
N ALA A 108 4.50 -13.48 -0.45
CA ALA A 108 3.32 -13.95 0.29
C ALA A 108 1.98 -13.32 -0.15
N GLY A 109 1.90 -12.81 -1.38
CA GLY A 109 0.67 -12.27 -1.96
C GLY A 109 0.57 -10.75 -1.91
N ASN A 110 1.49 -10.07 -1.22
CA ASN A 110 1.35 -8.65 -0.93
C ASN A 110 1.93 -7.72 -2.00
N VAL A 111 2.79 -8.24 -2.87
CA VAL A 111 3.49 -7.45 -3.89
C VAL A 111 3.21 -7.99 -5.28
N TRP A 112 2.84 -7.09 -6.18
CA TRP A 112 2.67 -7.36 -7.59
C TRP A 112 3.83 -6.77 -8.36
N VAL A 113 4.56 -7.60 -9.09
CA VAL A 113 5.60 -7.17 -10.03
C VAL A 113 4.99 -7.20 -11.42
N VAL A 114 4.78 -6.03 -12.01
CA VAL A 114 4.16 -5.89 -13.34
C VAL A 114 5.21 -5.51 -14.37
N TRP A 115 5.51 -6.44 -15.27
CA TRP A 115 6.56 -6.27 -16.27
C TRP A 115 6.06 -5.66 -17.58
N ASN A 116 4.80 -5.92 -17.95
CA ASN A 116 4.13 -5.20 -19.04
C ASN A 116 3.23 -4.09 -18.46
N PRO A 117 3.68 -2.81 -18.46
CA PRO A 117 2.91 -1.74 -17.82
C PRO A 117 1.59 -1.42 -18.54
N GLN A 118 1.41 -1.86 -19.78
CA GLN A 118 0.14 -1.69 -20.52
C GLN A 118 -0.98 -2.57 -19.96
N ALA A 119 -0.64 -3.55 -19.13
CA ALA A 119 -1.62 -4.32 -18.37
C ALA A 119 -2.24 -3.50 -17.23
N LEU A 120 -1.68 -2.35 -16.86
CA LEU A 120 -2.21 -1.47 -15.81
C LEU A 120 -3.21 -0.48 -16.38
N THR A 121 -4.39 -0.43 -15.77
CA THR A 121 -5.53 0.36 -16.20
C THR A 121 -6.10 1.19 -15.05
N LEU A 122 -6.87 2.22 -15.38
CA LEU A 122 -7.57 3.08 -14.41
C LEU A 122 -6.63 3.71 -13.36
N VAL A 123 -5.51 4.28 -13.80
CA VAL A 123 -4.56 4.91 -12.88
C VAL A 123 -5.13 6.22 -12.32
N ARG A 124 -5.17 6.34 -10.99
CA ARG A 124 -5.52 7.59 -10.30
C ARG A 124 -4.60 7.85 -9.13
N ARG A 125 -4.44 9.13 -8.77
CA ARG A 125 -3.74 9.52 -7.54
C ARG A 125 -4.73 9.59 -6.39
N LEU A 126 -4.41 8.95 -5.26
CA LEU A 126 -5.18 9.14 -4.05
C LEU A 126 -4.93 10.54 -3.49
N SER A 127 -5.98 11.20 -3.00
CA SER A 127 -5.80 12.40 -2.20
C SER A 127 -5.21 12.02 -0.83
N HIS A 128 -4.62 12.99 -0.12
CA HIS A 128 -4.10 12.70 1.23
C HIS A 128 -5.23 12.27 2.17
N ARG A 129 -6.44 12.84 1.98
CA ARG A 129 -7.63 12.44 2.74
C ARG A 129 -7.98 10.98 2.47
N ASP A 130 -8.10 10.58 1.21
CA ASP A 130 -8.49 9.20 0.84
C ASP A 130 -7.44 8.19 1.31
N ALA A 131 -6.15 8.54 1.22
CA ALA A 131 -5.08 7.69 1.69
C ALA A 131 -5.15 7.49 3.22
N ILE A 132 -5.32 8.55 3.99
CA ILE A 132 -5.43 8.45 5.46
C ILE A 132 -6.71 7.69 5.87
N GLN A 133 -7.84 7.95 5.20
CA GLN A 133 -9.08 7.21 5.46
C GLN A 133 -8.93 5.71 5.15
N GLY A 134 -8.28 5.37 4.04
CA GLY A 134 -7.96 3.99 3.69
C GLY A 134 -7.04 3.32 4.70
N LEU A 135 -6.02 4.03 5.20
CA LEU A 135 -5.15 3.51 6.27
C LEU A 135 -5.94 3.23 7.54
N CYS A 136 -6.77 4.16 8.01
CA CYS A 136 -7.59 3.95 9.21
C CYS A 136 -8.54 2.76 9.07
N ALA A 137 -9.18 2.60 7.91
CA ALA A 137 -10.03 1.44 7.63
C ALA A 137 -9.22 0.13 7.63
N GLN A 138 -8.01 0.16 7.09
CA GLN A 138 -7.10 -0.98 7.13
C GLN A 138 -6.69 -1.31 8.58
N PHE A 139 -6.35 -0.30 9.39
CA PHE A 139 -6.03 -0.49 10.80
C PHE A 139 -7.16 -1.17 11.54
N ASP A 140 -8.39 -0.68 11.38
CA ASP A 140 -9.59 -1.26 11.99
C ASP A 140 -9.80 -2.73 11.57
N SER A 141 -9.49 -3.08 10.31
CA SER A 141 -9.59 -4.45 9.80
C SER A 141 -8.50 -5.38 10.35
N ASP A 142 -7.26 -4.89 10.43
CA ASP A 142 -6.08 -5.68 10.82
C ASP A 142 -5.98 -5.83 12.35
N GLY A 143 -6.57 -4.88 13.09
CA GLY A 143 -6.57 -4.86 14.56
C GLY A 143 -5.32 -4.22 15.18
N PRO A 144 -5.31 -4.05 16.52
CA PRO A 144 -4.27 -3.30 17.22
C PRO A 144 -2.91 -4.03 17.29
N ASP A 145 -2.90 -5.36 17.12
CA ASP A 145 -1.69 -6.17 17.25
C ASP A 145 -0.95 -6.35 15.92
N HIS A 146 -1.48 -5.79 14.83
CA HIS A 146 -0.82 -5.79 13.54
C HIS A 146 0.36 -4.80 13.51
N GLY A 147 1.53 -5.29 13.12
CA GLY A 147 2.73 -4.47 12.98
C GLY A 147 2.79 -3.74 11.64
N TYR A 148 2.98 -2.43 11.68
CA TYR A 148 3.25 -1.60 10.50
C TYR A 148 4.68 -1.07 10.52
N ASN A 149 5.11 -0.46 9.41
CA ASN A 149 6.44 0.14 9.28
C ASN A 149 6.36 1.66 9.20
N GLY A 150 7.45 2.31 9.65
CA GLY A 150 7.67 3.75 9.46
C GLY A 150 6.52 4.60 9.95
N VAL A 151 6.14 5.61 9.16
CA VAL A 151 5.11 6.57 9.58
C VAL A 151 3.72 5.96 9.68
N VAL A 152 3.49 4.83 9.01
CA VAL A 152 2.23 4.09 9.13
C VAL A 152 2.11 3.44 10.51
N SER A 153 3.22 2.95 11.08
CA SER A 153 3.26 2.49 12.47
C SER A 153 2.91 3.61 13.44
N ASP A 154 3.48 4.80 13.24
CA ASP A 154 3.20 5.97 14.08
C ASP A 154 1.70 6.35 14.01
N TYR A 155 1.09 6.35 12.82
CA TYR A 155 -0.36 6.56 12.67
C TYR A 155 -1.19 5.46 13.36
N ALA A 156 -0.80 4.19 13.24
CA ALA A 156 -1.51 3.08 13.88
C ALA A 156 -1.40 3.15 15.41
N GLY A 157 -0.24 3.52 15.95
CA GLY A 157 -0.03 3.75 17.38
C GLY A 157 -0.97 4.81 17.94
N ILE A 158 -1.12 5.95 17.25
CA ILE A 158 -2.09 6.99 17.61
C ILE A 158 -3.53 6.47 17.50
N TRP A 159 -3.85 5.78 16.40
CA TRP A 159 -5.18 5.27 16.14
C TRP A 159 -5.68 4.31 17.23
N TRP A 160 -4.77 3.52 17.79
CA TRP A 160 -5.03 2.57 18.86
C TRP A 160 -4.72 3.08 20.28
N GLY A 161 -4.35 4.36 20.43
CA GLY A 161 -4.06 4.95 21.75
C GLY A 161 -2.83 4.36 22.44
N ARG A 162 -1.85 3.88 21.66
CA ARG A 162 -0.59 3.26 22.12
C ARG A 162 0.60 4.22 21.96
N GLU A 163 0.38 5.54 21.99
CA GLU A 163 1.45 6.52 21.75
C GLU A 163 2.58 6.44 22.78
N ALA A 164 2.28 6.02 24.00
CA ALA A 164 3.27 5.84 25.06
C ALA A 164 4.16 4.60 24.86
N GLU A 165 3.71 3.63 24.06
CA GLU A 165 4.45 2.41 23.74
C GLU A 165 5.36 2.60 22.52
N ASP A 166 5.10 3.61 21.69
CA ASP A 166 5.88 3.92 20.50
C ASP A 166 7.04 4.89 20.82
N PRO A 167 8.31 4.45 20.67
CA PRO A 167 9.48 5.28 20.96
C PRO A 167 9.59 6.53 20.08
N ASN A 168 9.08 6.48 18.84
CA ASN A 168 9.12 7.62 17.93
C ASN A 168 8.14 8.71 18.39
N LEU A 169 6.92 8.30 18.75
CA LEU A 169 5.88 9.21 19.21
C LEU A 169 6.22 9.83 20.57
N GLY A 170 6.77 9.05 21.49
CA GLY A 170 7.18 9.54 22.81
C GLY A 170 8.35 10.53 22.78
N ARG A 171 9.24 10.43 21.78
CA ARG A 171 10.45 11.28 21.67
C ARG A 171 10.27 12.51 20.77
N LEU A 172 9.25 12.53 19.91
CA LEU A 172 9.04 13.58 18.91
C LEU A 172 7.64 14.21 19.04
N PRO A 173 7.40 15.10 20.03
CA PRO A 173 6.07 15.66 20.30
C PRO A 173 5.51 16.49 19.13
N ASP A 174 6.36 17.14 18.34
CA ASP A 174 5.92 17.87 17.14
C ASP A 174 5.47 16.94 16.02
N HIS A 175 6.10 15.78 15.91
CA HIS A 175 5.70 14.74 14.96
C HIS A 175 4.34 14.18 15.34
N LEU A 176 4.15 13.79 16.61
CA LEU A 176 2.87 13.33 17.14
C LEU A 176 1.74 14.34 16.87
N ARG A 177 1.93 15.62 17.24
CA ARG A 177 0.93 16.68 16.99
C ARG A 177 0.63 16.90 15.51
N ARG A 178 1.60 16.66 14.62
CA ARG A 178 1.38 16.73 13.18
C ARG A 178 0.47 15.60 12.70
N LEU A 179 0.76 14.36 13.12
CA LEU A 179 -0.02 13.20 12.72
C LEU A 179 -1.45 13.26 13.27
N GLN A 180 -1.63 13.64 14.54
CA GLN A 180 -2.95 13.85 15.16
C GLN A 180 -3.79 14.87 14.38
N ARG A 181 -3.22 16.04 14.04
CA ARG A 181 -3.90 17.04 13.20
C ARG A 181 -4.26 16.51 11.81
N THR A 182 -3.42 15.66 11.23
CA THR A 182 -3.75 15.02 9.94
C THR A 182 -4.95 14.09 10.11
N LEU A 183 -4.98 13.24 11.15
CA LEU A 183 -6.10 12.34 11.43
C LEU A 183 -7.40 13.13 11.67
N GLU A 184 -7.36 14.18 12.50
CA GLU A 184 -8.50 15.08 12.73
C GLU A 184 -9.01 15.70 11.43
N ARG A 185 -8.10 16.23 10.60
CA ARG A 185 -8.49 16.85 9.32
C ARG A 185 -9.08 15.85 8.34
N CYS A 186 -8.51 14.66 8.23
CA CYS A 186 -8.84 13.68 7.18
C CYS A 186 -10.02 12.77 7.57
N VAL A 187 -10.15 12.44 8.86
CA VAL A 187 -11.11 11.44 9.38
C VAL A 187 -12.04 12.04 10.44
N GLY A 188 -11.73 13.22 10.99
CA GLY A 188 -12.53 13.87 12.04
C GLY A 188 -12.26 13.38 13.45
N ARG A 189 -11.29 12.47 13.63
CA ARG A 189 -10.90 11.87 14.91
C ARG A 189 -9.48 11.35 14.86
N THR A 190 -8.86 11.16 16.02
CA THR A 190 -7.50 10.61 16.15
C THR A 190 -7.45 9.13 16.47
N GLN A 191 -8.55 8.54 16.96
CA GLN A 191 -8.59 7.15 17.45
C GLN A 191 -9.73 6.34 16.82
N SER A 192 -9.55 5.02 16.82
CA SER A 192 -10.58 4.07 16.39
C SER A 192 -11.83 4.16 17.27
N GLN A 193 -12.99 3.93 16.67
CA GLN A 193 -14.22 3.70 17.43
C GLN A 193 -14.21 2.33 18.12
N LEU A 194 -13.47 1.36 17.59
CA LEU A 194 -13.36 0.01 18.16
C LEU A 194 -12.66 0.01 19.52
N LEU A 195 -11.74 0.96 19.74
CA LEU A 195 -11.10 1.15 21.05
C LEU A 195 -12.13 1.42 22.16
N ARG A 196 -13.20 2.17 21.86
CA ARG A 196 -14.27 2.48 22.80
C ARG A 196 -15.15 1.26 23.12
N SER A 197 -15.31 0.34 22.17
CA SER A 197 -16.05 -0.91 22.41
C SER A 197 -15.28 -1.92 23.25
N VAL A 198 -13.94 -1.87 23.23
CA VAL A 198 -13.08 -2.73 24.06
C VAL A 198 -12.97 -2.20 25.50
N THR A 199 -13.19 -0.91 25.71
CA THR A 199 -13.03 -0.24 27.02
C THR A 199 -14.36 0.05 27.74
N ALA A 200 -15.51 -0.19 27.11
CA ALA A 200 -16.80 -0.10 27.78
C ALA A 200 -16.94 -1.28 28.77
N PRO A 201 -17.17 -1.03 30.07
CA PRO A 201 -17.49 -2.11 31.00
C PRO A 201 -18.82 -2.75 30.57
N ALA A 202 -18.89 -4.08 30.70
CA ALA A 202 -20.13 -4.82 30.56
C ALA A 202 -21.09 -4.43 31.70
N GLU A 203 -21.78 -3.30 31.57
CA GLU A 203 -22.83 -2.91 32.50
C GLU A 203 -24.19 -3.42 32.02
N HIS A 204 -24.71 -4.33 32.85
CA HIS A 204 -26.13 -4.65 33.10
C HIS A 204 -26.87 -5.50 32.07
N ALA A 205 -26.81 -6.82 32.31
CA ALA A 205 -28.03 -7.63 32.31
C ALA A 205 -28.34 -7.98 33.77
N ALA A 206 -29.28 -7.24 34.35
CA ALA A 206 -30.02 -7.62 35.56
C ALA A 206 -31.38 -8.16 35.14
#